data_AF-A0A3Q2HSI7-F1
#
_entry.id   AF-A0A3Q2HSI7-F1
#
_cell.length_a   1.000
_cell.length_b   1.000
_cell.length_c   1.000
_cell.angle_alpha   90.00
_cell.angle_beta   90.00
_cell.angle_gamma   90.00
#
_symmetry.space_group_name_H-M   'P 1'
#
loop_
_entity.id
_entity.type
_entity.pdbx_description
1 polymer ?
#
loop_
_entity_poly.entity_id
_entity_poly.type
_entity_poly.pdbx_seq_one_letter_code
_entity_poly.pdbx_strand_id
1 'polypeptide(L)'
;MEKTFYLSSSDKERYEKEFNQERQQEILRRTARDLPISTLSAARTIRYCERCQLIKPDRAHHCSACDICVLKMDHHCPWVNNCVGFSNYKFFLLFLLYSLLYCLFVATTVLQCFIKFWTNELSATRAKFHVLFLFFVSTMFFISVLSLFSYHCWLVGKNRTTIESFRAPTFSYGPDGNGFSLGCSKNWRQVFGDEKKYWLLPIFSSLGDGCSFPTRLVGMDPEQASVSNQNEYARSIGSNQPFPVKPLSESKNRLLDSESQWLENGSEESTVRSGL
;
A
#
# COMPACT_ATOMS: atom_id res chain seq x y z
N MET A 1 -3.03 30.35 4.99
CA MET A 1 -1.91 30.56 4.04
C MET A 1 -1.77 29.30 3.23
N GLU A 2 -1.94 29.41 1.92
CA GLU A 2 -1.70 28.32 0.97
C GLU A 2 -0.18 28.03 0.96
N LYS A 3 0.24 26.82 1.34
CA LYS A 3 1.68 26.50 1.41
C LYS A 3 2.22 26.32 0.00
N THR A 4 3.09 27.22 -0.45
CA THR A 4 3.68 27.16 -1.78
C THR A 4 4.89 26.21 -1.80
N PHE A 5 4.84 25.17 -2.62
CA PHE A 5 5.98 24.25 -2.84
C PHE A 5 7.08 24.84 -3.75
N TYR A 6 6.88 26.07 -4.21
CA TYR A 6 7.83 26.83 -5.02
C TYR A 6 8.83 27.56 -4.12
N LEU A 7 10.04 27.74 -4.63
CA LEU A 7 11.01 28.62 -3.97
C LEU A 7 10.51 30.07 -4.08
N SER A 8 10.83 30.86 -3.07
CA SER A 8 10.71 32.32 -3.17
C SER A 8 11.56 32.84 -4.34
N SER A 9 11.21 33.97 -4.94
CA SER A 9 12.02 34.55 -6.03
C SER A 9 13.48 34.74 -5.61
N SER A 10 13.73 35.15 -4.36
CA SER A 10 15.09 35.28 -3.81
C SER A 10 15.82 33.96 -3.66
N ASP A 11 15.16 32.89 -3.18
CA ASP A 11 15.81 31.59 -3.02
C ASP A 11 16.02 30.91 -4.37
N LYS A 12 15.15 31.14 -5.34
CA LYS A 12 15.31 30.69 -6.72
C LYS A 12 16.56 31.29 -7.35
N GLU A 13 16.73 32.61 -7.28
CA GLU A 13 17.95 33.26 -7.79
C GLU A 13 19.23 32.75 -7.10
N ARG A 14 19.17 32.55 -5.77
CA ARG A 14 20.30 31.99 -5.02
C ARG A 14 20.62 30.56 -5.43
N TYR A 15 19.60 29.75 -5.69
CA TYR A 15 19.76 28.38 -6.15
C TYR A 15 20.40 28.33 -7.55
N GLU A 16 19.95 29.17 -8.48
CA GLU A 16 20.47 29.24 -9.86
C GLU A 16 21.91 29.77 -9.93
N LYS A 17 22.29 30.71 -9.05
CA LYS A 17 23.65 31.28 -8.98
C LYS A 17 24.66 30.37 -8.28
N GLU A 18 24.19 29.37 -7.53
CA GLU A 18 25.05 28.48 -6.76
C GLU A 18 25.48 27.27 -7.60
N PHE A 19 26.78 27.05 -7.72
CA PHE A 19 27.36 25.93 -8.47
C PHE A 19 27.66 24.72 -7.58
N ASN A 20 27.76 24.91 -6.26
CA ASN A 20 28.00 23.82 -5.32
C ASN A 20 26.70 23.10 -4.94
N GLN A 21 26.62 21.81 -5.26
CA GLN A 21 25.44 20.96 -4.98
C GLN A 21 25.08 20.88 -3.49
N GLU A 22 26.04 20.91 -2.58
CA GLU A 22 25.77 20.88 -1.13
C GLU A 22 25.06 22.15 -0.67
N ARG A 23 25.49 23.31 -1.20
CA ARG A 23 24.88 24.60 -0.90
C ARG A 23 23.51 24.74 -1.53
N GLN A 24 23.33 24.26 -2.76
CA GLN A 24 22.01 24.13 -3.39
C GLN A 24 21.06 23.31 -2.51
N GLN A 25 21.52 22.16 -1.98
CA GLN A 25 20.72 21.35 -1.07
C GLN A 25 20.40 22.06 0.25
N GLU A 26 21.28 22.89 0.79
CA GLU A 26 20.99 23.67 1.98
C GLU A 26 19.88 24.71 1.74
N ILE A 27 19.87 25.38 0.59
CA ILE A 27 18.79 26.30 0.18
C ILE A 27 17.44 25.53 0.12
N LEU A 28 17.44 24.36 -0.51
CA LEU A 28 16.25 23.53 -0.60
C LEU A 28 15.78 23.02 0.76
N ARG A 29 16.70 22.60 1.64
CA ARG A 29 16.38 22.14 3.02
C ARG A 29 15.80 23.24 3.87
N ARG A 30 16.30 24.47 3.75
CA ARG A 30 15.74 25.63 4.44
C ARG A 30 14.28 25.85 4.05
N THR A 31 13.99 25.83 2.76
CA THR A 31 12.62 26.00 2.24
C THR A 31 11.71 24.82 2.63
N ALA A 32 12.23 23.59 2.58
CA ALA A 32 11.47 22.38 2.87
C ALA A 32 11.05 22.25 4.35
N ARG A 33 11.74 22.91 5.30
CA ARG A 33 11.42 22.85 6.73
C ARG A 33 10.01 23.32 7.06
N ASP A 34 9.46 24.24 6.26
CA ASP A 34 8.12 24.80 6.48
C ASP A 34 7.01 24.00 5.73
N LEU A 35 7.42 23.02 4.92
CA LEU A 35 6.56 22.18 4.09
C LEU A 35 6.27 20.82 4.76
N PRO A 36 5.08 20.23 4.55
CA PRO A 36 4.71 18.94 5.10
C PRO A 36 5.35 17.78 4.31
N ILE A 37 6.68 17.71 4.30
CA ILE A 37 7.46 16.72 3.54
C ILE A 37 8.11 15.74 4.52
N SER A 38 7.81 14.45 4.35
CA SER A 38 8.35 13.37 5.16
C SER A 38 9.36 12.50 4.40
N THR A 39 9.44 12.64 3.07
CA THR A 39 10.27 11.80 2.20
C THR A 39 11.42 12.56 1.54
N LEU A 40 12.52 11.82 1.33
CA LEU A 40 13.74 12.27 0.66
C LEU A 40 14.00 11.42 -0.59
N SER A 41 14.99 11.84 -1.39
CA SER A 41 15.55 10.97 -2.43
C SER A 41 16.32 9.79 -1.81
N ALA A 42 16.69 8.81 -2.64
CA ALA A 42 17.56 7.70 -2.22
C ALA A 42 18.92 8.19 -1.66
N ALA A 43 19.44 9.32 -2.16
CA ALA A 43 20.66 9.94 -1.67
C ALA A 43 20.44 10.83 -0.41
N ARG A 44 19.26 10.75 0.22
CA ARG A 44 18.85 11.56 1.39
C ARG A 44 18.92 13.07 1.14
N THR A 45 18.60 13.47 -0.09
CA THR A 45 18.50 14.88 -0.52
C THR A 45 17.05 15.33 -0.68
N ILE A 46 16.81 16.64 -0.68
CA ILE A 46 15.45 17.18 -0.91
C ILE A 46 15.03 16.85 -2.34
N ARG A 47 13.83 16.30 -2.47
CA ARG A 47 13.25 15.95 -3.77
C ARG A 47 12.86 17.22 -4.52
N TYR A 48 13.69 17.67 -5.44
CA TYR A 48 13.43 18.85 -6.27
C TYR A 48 13.06 18.47 -7.71
N CYS A 49 12.29 19.34 -8.39
CA CYS A 49 12.04 19.27 -9.82
C CYS A 49 12.66 20.50 -10.50
N GLU A 50 13.72 20.29 -11.27
CA GLU A 50 14.36 21.38 -12.02
C GLU A 50 13.50 21.90 -13.18
N ARG A 51 12.68 21.05 -13.82
CA ARG A 51 11.79 21.49 -14.91
C ARG A 51 10.67 22.40 -14.40
N CYS A 52 9.99 21.97 -13.34
CA CYS A 52 8.89 22.73 -12.75
C CYS A 52 9.33 23.76 -11.70
N GLN A 53 10.63 23.79 -11.35
CA GLN A 53 11.22 24.68 -10.35
C GLN A 53 10.49 24.65 -8.99
N LEU A 54 10.19 23.44 -8.50
CA LEU A 54 9.45 23.23 -7.25
C LEU A 54 10.02 22.08 -6.43
N ILE A 55 9.85 22.17 -5.11
CA ILE A 55 10.11 21.07 -4.19
C ILE A 55 8.95 20.08 -4.30
N LYS A 56 9.23 18.84 -4.69
CA LYS A 56 8.20 17.83 -4.92
C LYS A 56 7.53 17.47 -3.60
N PRO A 57 6.21 17.64 -3.46
CA PRO A 57 5.46 17.07 -2.35
C PRO A 57 5.71 15.57 -2.21
N ASP A 58 5.40 14.99 -1.05
CA ASP A 58 5.50 13.55 -0.88
C ASP A 58 4.70 12.82 -1.96
N ARG A 59 5.22 11.70 -2.47
CA ARG A 59 4.59 10.87 -3.51
C ARG A 59 4.35 11.56 -4.88
N ALA A 60 4.73 12.83 -5.05
CA ALA A 60 4.63 13.52 -6.34
C ALA A 60 5.81 13.16 -7.25
N HIS A 61 5.58 13.04 -8.56
CA HIS A 61 6.62 12.80 -9.55
C HIS A 61 6.39 13.64 -10.80
N HIS A 62 7.47 14.03 -11.49
CA HIS A 62 7.38 14.74 -12.76
C HIS A 62 7.15 13.72 -13.88
N CYS A 63 6.09 13.91 -14.65
CA CYS A 63 5.84 13.13 -15.86
C CYS A 63 6.34 13.92 -17.07
N SER A 64 7.30 13.39 -17.81
CA SER A 64 7.81 14.04 -19.02
C SER A 64 6.80 14.11 -20.16
N ALA A 65 5.83 13.20 -20.22
CA ALA A 65 4.79 13.21 -21.24
C ALA A 65 3.73 14.29 -20.97
N CYS A 66 3.41 14.55 -19.70
CA CYS A 66 2.49 15.63 -19.31
C CYS A 66 3.21 16.97 -19.04
N ASP A 67 4.54 16.94 -18.99
CA ASP A 67 5.45 18.05 -18.63
C ASP A 67 5.09 18.80 -17.32
N ILE A 68 4.54 18.07 -16.35
CA ILE A 68 4.14 18.61 -15.05
C ILE A 68 4.48 17.64 -13.91
N CYS A 69 4.62 18.17 -12.70
CA CYS A 69 4.62 17.38 -11.47
C CYS A 69 3.20 16.93 -11.14
N VAL A 70 2.98 15.61 -11.09
CA VAL A 70 1.70 14.99 -10.77
C VAL A 70 1.71 14.56 -9.30
N LEU A 71 0.73 15.03 -8.54
CA LEU A 71 0.52 14.64 -7.13
C LEU A 71 0.16 13.16 -7.05
N LYS A 72 0.75 12.44 -6.07
CA LYS A 72 0.60 10.99 -5.89
C LYS A 72 0.64 10.22 -7.21
N MET A 73 1.61 10.54 -8.07
CA MET A 73 1.70 9.96 -9.41
C MET A 73 1.80 8.45 -9.32
N ASP A 74 0.94 7.77 -10.07
CA ASP A 74 0.94 6.33 -10.18
C ASP A 74 1.66 5.91 -11.46
N HIS A 75 1.15 6.34 -12.61
CA HIS A 75 1.81 6.15 -13.91
C HIS A 75 1.27 7.13 -14.96
N HIS A 76 1.94 7.23 -16.11
CA HIS A 76 1.34 7.80 -17.31
C HIS A 76 0.68 6.68 -18.09
N CYS A 77 -0.62 6.80 -18.39
CA CYS A 77 -1.39 5.76 -19.06
C CYS A 77 -1.70 6.18 -20.50
N PRO A 78 -1.07 5.55 -21.51
CA PRO A 78 -1.32 5.89 -22.91
C PRO A 78 -2.78 5.66 -23.33
N TRP A 79 -3.45 4.67 -22.73
CA TRP A 79 -4.83 4.28 -23.08
C TRP A 79 -5.88 5.34 -22.74
N VAL A 80 -5.62 6.16 -21.72
CA VAL A 80 -6.50 7.30 -21.36
C VAL A 80 -5.87 8.64 -21.73
N ASN A 81 -4.72 8.62 -22.42
CA ASN A 81 -3.95 9.78 -22.82
C ASN A 81 -3.76 10.80 -21.68
N ASN A 82 -3.49 10.31 -20.47
CA ASN A 82 -3.36 11.13 -19.29
C ASN A 82 -2.53 10.43 -18.21
N CYS A 83 -2.00 11.21 -17.28
CA CYS A 83 -1.44 10.67 -16.05
C CYS A 83 -2.54 10.17 -15.12
N VAL A 84 -2.25 9.05 -14.46
CA VAL A 84 -2.99 8.55 -13.32
C VAL A 84 -2.26 8.98 -12.05
N GLY A 85 -2.94 9.73 -11.20
CA GLY A 85 -2.40 10.29 -9.95
C GLY A 85 -3.51 10.60 -8.95
N PHE A 86 -3.26 11.51 -8.01
CA PHE A 86 -4.16 11.79 -6.90
C PHE A 86 -5.60 12.09 -7.32
N SER A 87 -5.80 12.96 -8.30
CA SER A 87 -7.11 13.48 -8.70
C SER A 87 -7.99 12.47 -9.44
N ASN A 88 -7.41 11.42 -10.03
CA ASN A 88 -8.11 10.49 -10.91
C ASN A 88 -7.83 9.01 -10.65
N TYR A 89 -7.04 8.65 -9.63
CA TYR A 89 -6.75 7.24 -9.33
C TYR A 89 -8.03 6.43 -9.06
N LYS A 90 -8.98 7.00 -8.30
CA LYS A 90 -10.30 6.36 -8.09
C LYS A 90 -11.02 6.11 -9.42
N PHE A 91 -11.01 7.09 -10.33
CA PHE A 91 -11.67 6.96 -11.63
C PHE A 91 -11.00 5.89 -12.49
N PHE A 92 -9.68 5.80 -12.47
CA PHE A 92 -8.94 4.74 -13.12
C PHE A 92 -9.31 3.36 -12.58
N LEU A 93 -9.39 3.19 -11.25
CA LEU A 93 -9.83 1.91 -10.64
C LEU A 93 -11.25 1.54 -11.06
N LEU A 94 -12.17 2.50 -11.09
CA LEU A 94 -13.54 2.27 -11.54
C LEU A 94 -13.61 1.97 -13.04
N PHE A 95 -12.79 2.62 -13.86
CA PHE A 95 -12.64 2.30 -15.27
C PHE A 95 -12.22 0.85 -15.48
N LEU A 96 -11.22 0.36 -14.74
CA LEU A 96 -10.80 -1.04 -14.79
C LEU A 96 -11.93 -1.99 -14.33
N LEU A 97 -12.60 -1.67 -13.22
CA LEU A 97 -13.71 -2.47 -12.70
C LEU A 97 -14.85 -2.58 -13.71
N TYR A 98 -15.32 -1.45 -14.26
CA TYR A 98 -16.42 -1.46 -15.22
C TYR A 98 -16.02 -2.06 -16.57
N SER A 99 -14.75 -1.96 -16.96
CA SER A 99 -14.23 -2.68 -18.14
C SER A 99 -14.29 -4.19 -17.94
N LEU A 100 -13.95 -4.69 -16.74
CA LEU A 100 -14.10 -6.12 -16.41
C LEU A 100 -15.55 -6.58 -16.46
N LEU A 101 -16.44 -5.84 -15.80
CA LEU A 101 -17.87 -6.17 -15.78
C LEU A 101 -18.47 -6.15 -17.19
N TYR A 102 -18.10 -5.18 -18.02
CA TYR A 102 -18.53 -5.09 -19.40
C TYR A 102 -18.03 -6.27 -20.24
N CYS A 103 -16.72 -6.57 -20.20
CA CYS A 103 -16.15 -7.69 -20.94
C CYS A 103 -16.75 -9.03 -20.49
N LEU A 104 -16.97 -9.22 -19.18
CA LEU A 104 -17.61 -10.42 -18.65
C LEU A 104 -19.06 -10.55 -19.13
N PHE A 105 -19.83 -9.46 -19.08
CA PHE A 105 -21.20 -9.43 -19.58
C PHE A 105 -21.25 -9.78 -21.08
N VAL A 106 -20.40 -9.17 -21.90
CA VAL A 106 -20.32 -9.47 -23.33
C VAL A 106 -19.94 -10.94 -23.55
N ALA A 107 -18.85 -11.42 -22.94
CA ALA A 107 -18.37 -12.79 -23.13
C ALA A 107 -19.44 -13.84 -22.74
N THR A 108 -20.13 -13.64 -21.62
CA THR A 108 -21.17 -14.56 -21.13
C THR A 108 -22.43 -14.54 -22.00
N THR A 109 -22.89 -13.35 -22.40
CA THR A 109 -24.10 -13.23 -23.24
C THR A 109 -23.88 -13.76 -24.66
N VAL A 110 -22.69 -13.58 -25.24
CA VAL A 110 -22.39 -14.08 -26.59
C VAL A 110 -21.97 -15.55 -26.61
N LEU A 111 -21.63 -16.16 -25.47
CA LEU A 111 -21.11 -17.54 -25.39
C LEU A 111 -22.05 -18.56 -26.05
N GLN A 112 -23.37 -18.48 -25.81
CA GLN A 112 -24.31 -19.41 -26.43
C GLN A 112 -24.33 -19.26 -27.96
N CYS A 113 -24.33 -18.02 -28.46
CA CYS A 113 -24.29 -17.77 -29.90
C CYS A 113 -22.94 -18.19 -30.50
N PHE A 114 -21.84 -17.95 -29.79
CA PHE A 114 -20.50 -18.41 -30.17
C PHE A 114 -20.48 -19.93 -30.38
N ILE A 115 -21.00 -20.70 -29.40
CA ILE A 115 -21.09 -22.17 -29.51
C ILE A 115 -21.88 -22.57 -30.74
N LYS A 116 -23.08 -22.01 -30.94
CA LYS A 116 -23.95 -22.33 -32.10
C LYS A 116 -23.31 -21.99 -33.45
N PHE A 117 -22.58 -20.89 -33.55
CA PHE A 117 -21.84 -20.53 -34.76
C PHE A 117 -20.61 -21.42 -34.99
N TRP A 118 -20.00 -21.93 -33.91
CA TRP A 118 -18.87 -22.83 -33.94
C TRP A 118 -19.28 -24.27 -34.33
N THR A 119 -20.43 -24.75 -33.83
CA THR A 119 -21.03 -26.05 -34.16
C THR A 119 -21.78 -26.05 -35.50
N ASN A 120 -21.84 -24.92 -36.20
CA ASN A 120 -22.56 -24.71 -37.46
C ASN A 120 -24.09 -24.88 -37.38
N GLU A 121 -24.69 -24.69 -36.19
CA GLU A 121 -26.15 -24.63 -36.02
C GLU A 121 -26.76 -23.34 -36.59
N LEU A 122 -25.95 -22.28 -36.71
CA LEU A 122 -26.34 -20.99 -37.28
C LEU A 122 -25.54 -20.68 -38.56
N SER A 123 -26.22 -20.25 -39.62
CA SER A 123 -25.64 -20.03 -40.96
C SER A 123 -25.47 -18.56 -41.36
N ALA A 124 -25.79 -17.60 -40.49
CA ALA A 124 -25.71 -16.16 -40.80
C ALA A 124 -24.25 -15.65 -40.87
N THR A 125 -23.71 -15.44 -42.08
CA THR A 125 -22.28 -15.14 -42.33
C THR A 125 -21.79 -13.85 -41.66
N ARG A 126 -22.54 -12.74 -41.76
CA ARG A 126 -22.13 -11.45 -41.14
C ARG A 126 -22.18 -11.51 -39.61
N ALA A 127 -23.23 -12.12 -39.05
CA ALA A 127 -23.37 -12.27 -37.60
C ALA A 127 -22.29 -13.20 -37.02
N LYS A 128 -21.92 -14.26 -37.74
CA LYS A 128 -20.83 -15.18 -37.35
C LYS A 128 -19.52 -14.44 -37.10
N PHE A 129 -19.09 -13.58 -38.04
CA PHE A 129 -17.85 -12.81 -37.86
C PHE A 129 -17.88 -11.94 -36.61
N HIS A 130 -18.94 -11.13 -36.43
CA HIS A 130 -19.06 -10.22 -35.29
C HIS A 130 -19.16 -10.95 -33.95
N VAL A 131 -19.94 -12.04 -33.86
CA VAL A 131 -20.09 -12.79 -32.60
C VAL A 131 -18.79 -13.48 -32.20
N LEU A 132 -18.10 -14.12 -33.14
CA LEU A 132 -16.80 -14.74 -32.86
C LEU A 132 -15.77 -13.68 -32.44
N PHE A 133 -15.68 -12.58 -33.19
CA PHE A 133 -14.76 -11.49 -32.87
C PHE A 133 -15.05 -10.86 -31.50
N LEU A 134 -16.32 -10.58 -31.18
CA LEU A 134 -16.73 -10.04 -29.89
C LEU A 134 -16.35 -10.98 -28.74
N PHE A 135 -16.56 -12.29 -28.88
CA PHE A 135 -16.21 -13.26 -27.85
C PHE A 135 -14.69 -13.27 -27.59
N PHE A 136 -13.87 -13.34 -28.63
CA PHE A 136 -12.42 -13.36 -28.48
C PHE A 136 -11.88 -12.04 -27.91
N VAL A 137 -12.33 -10.90 -28.43
CA VAL A 137 -11.90 -9.58 -27.95
C VAL A 137 -12.31 -9.37 -26.50
N SER A 138 -13.57 -9.62 -26.14
CA SER A 138 -14.04 -9.47 -24.75
C SER A 138 -13.30 -10.38 -23.78
N THR A 139 -13.06 -11.64 -24.14
CA THR A 139 -12.30 -12.60 -23.31
C THR A 139 -10.83 -12.18 -23.15
N MET A 140 -10.17 -11.76 -24.24
CA MET A 140 -8.79 -11.27 -24.20
C MET A 140 -8.66 -10.06 -23.26
N PHE A 141 -9.50 -9.03 -23.46
CA PHE A 141 -9.49 -7.84 -22.61
C PHE A 141 -9.84 -8.17 -21.17
N PHE A 142 -10.78 -9.08 -20.91
CA PHE A 142 -11.12 -9.51 -19.56
C PHE A 142 -9.90 -10.07 -18.83
N ILE A 143 -9.18 -11.02 -19.43
CA ILE A 143 -7.99 -11.63 -18.82
C ILE A 143 -6.89 -10.58 -18.57
N SER A 144 -6.59 -9.74 -19.57
CA SER A 144 -5.57 -8.71 -19.44
C SER A 144 -5.91 -7.69 -18.34
N VAL A 145 -7.12 -7.15 -18.35
CA VAL A 145 -7.56 -6.14 -17.37
C VAL A 145 -7.68 -6.76 -15.97
N LEU A 146 -8.01 -8.05 -15.84
CA LEU A 146 -8.17 -8.71 -14.55
C LEU A 146 -6.85 -8.75 -13.78
N SER A 147 -5.75 -9.02 -14.49
CA SER A 147 -4.41 -8.99 -13.91
C SER A 147 -4.05 -7.60 -13.38
N LEU A 148 -4.31 -6.56 -14.18
CA LEU A 148 -4.02 -5.17 -13.83
C LEU A 148 -4.90 -4.70 -12.66
N PHE A 149 -6.20 -4.99 -12.69
CA PHE A 149 -7.13 -4.63 -11.61
C PHE A 149 -6.74 -5.31 -10.29
N SER A 150 -6.37 -6.59 -10.33
CA SER A 150 -5.93 -7.33 -9.14
C SER A 150 -4.66 -6.73 -8.54
N TYR A 151 -3.69 -6.37 -9.38
CA TYR A 151 -2.48 -5.68 -8.95
C TYR A 151 -2.78 -4.33 -8.29
N HIS A 152 -3.66 -3.52 -8.88
CA HIS A 152 -4.05 -2.25 -8.29
C HIS A 152 -4.87 -2.41 -7.00
N CYS A 153 -5.68 -3.46 -6.86
CA CYS A 153 -6.35 -3.77 -5.58
C CYS A 153 -5.33 -4.04 -4.47
N TRP A 154 -4.24 -4.77 -4.77
CA TRP A 154 -3.14 -4.97 -3.83
C TRP A 154 -2.42 -3.66 -3.48
N LEU A 155 -2.14 -2.82 -4.48
CA LEU A 155 -1.53 -1.49 -4.28
C LEU A 155 -2.37 -0.60 -3.37
N VAL A 156 -3.69 -0.52 -3.60
CA VAL A 156 -4.63 0.21 -2.74
C VAL A 156 -4.59 -0.35 -1.32
N GLY A 157 -4.65 -1.67 -1.15
CA GLY A 157 -4.58 -2.32 0.16
C GLY A 157 -3.29 -2.02 0.93
N LYS A 158 -2.17 -1.77 0.23
CA LYS A 158 -0.87 -1.39 0.82
C LYS A 158 -0.62 0.12 0.86
N ASN A 159 -1.52 0.94 0.33
CA ASN A 159 -1.35 2.38 0.09
C ASN A 159 -0.05 2.72 -0.65
N ARG A 160 0.25 1.97 -1.71
CA ARG A 160 1.40 2.22 -2.59
C ARG A 160 0.92 2.67 -3.96
N THR A 161 1.66 3.56 -4.60
CA THR A 161 1.55 3.76 -6.04
C THR A 161 2.37 2.69 -6.79
N THR A 162 2.17 2.56 -8.10
CA THR A 162 3.02 1.69 -8.93
C THR A 162 4.50 2.06 -8.78
N ILE A 163 4.86 3.35 -8.83
CA ILE A 163 6.24 3.83 -8.64
C ILE A 163 6.81 3.36 -7.29
N GLU A 164 6.06 3.53 -6.21
CA GLU A 164 6.49 3.15 -4.86
C GLU A 164 6.64 1.64 -4.67
N SER A 165 5.90 0.84 -5.47
CA SER A 165 6.04 -0.61 -5.45
C SER A 165 7.36 -1.10 -6.06
N PHE A 166 7.92 -0.35 -7.02
CA PHE A 166 9.24 -0.63 -7.60
C PHE A 166 10.37 0.01 -6.79
N ARG A 167 10.13 1.18 -6.19
CA ARG A 167 11.12 1.90 -5.39
C ARG A 167 10.47 2.47 -4.13
N ALA A 168 10.73 1.82 -3.01
CA ALA A 168 10.20 2.25 -1.72
C ALA A 168 10.62 3.70 -1.41
N PRO A 169 9.70 4.56 -0.93
CA PRO A 169 10.03 5.91 -0.52
C PRO A 169 11.01 5.88 0.66
N THR A 170 11.95 6.83 0.68
CA THR A 170 12.95 7.00 1.74
C THR A 170 12.46 8.06 2.72
N PHE A 171 12.20 7.66 3.96
CA PHE A 171 11.86 8.56 5.06
C PHE A 171 13.12 8.97 5.84
N SER A 172 12.98 9.79 6.88
CA SER A 172 14.07 10.17 7.79
C SER A 172 14.79 8.98 8.41
N TYR A 173 14.04 7.90 8.68
CA TYR A 173 14.53 6.65 9.27
C TYR A 173 15.00 5.62 8.22
N GLY A 174 14.90 5.91 6.92
CA GLY A 174 15.32 5.03 5.84
C GLY A 174 14.18 4.60 4.90
N PRO A 175 14.46 3.70 3.93
CA PRO A 175 13.47 3.20 2.99
C PRO A 175 12.38 2.36 3.67
N ASP A 176 11.10 2.69 3.43
CA ASP A 176 9.97 1.94 3.97
C ASP A 176 8.82 1.88 2.96
N GLY A 177 8.61 0.70 2.37
CA GLY A 177 7.51 0.49 1.44
C GLY A 177 6.12 0.59 2.09
N ASN A 178 6.02 0.49 3.41
CA ASN A 178 4.78 0.61 4.16
C ASN A 178 4.64 1.95 4.87
N GLY A 179 5.52 2.92 4.61
CA GLY A 179 5.56 4.18 5.37
C GLY A 179 4.27 5.03 5.27
N PHE A 180 3.47 4.84 4.22
CA PHE A 180 2.14 5.46 4.06
C PHE A 180 0.97 4.52 4.39
N SER A 181 1.22 3.29 4.82
CA SER A 181 0.14 2.34 5.14
C SER A 181 -0.48 2.64 6.49
N LEU A 182 -1.81 2.70 6.53
CA LEU A 182 -2.64 2.98 7.70
C LEU A 182 -3.50 1.75 8.10
N GLY A 183 -3.20 0.59 7.51
CA GLY A 183 -4.05 -0.60 7.56
C GLY A 183 -5.05 -0.65 6.40
N CYS A 184 -5.37 -1.86 5.93
CA CYS A 184 -6.09 -2.09 4.67
C CYS A 184 -7.36 -1.23 4.54
N SER A 185 -8.28 -1.29 5.52
CA SER A 185 -9.53 -0.52 5.48
C SER A 185 -9.32 0.99 5.34
N LYS A 186 -8.38 1.58 6.11
CA LYS A 186 -8.06 3.01 6.01
C LYS A 186 -7.39 3.34 4.68
N ASN A 187 -6.57 2.45 4.13
CA ASN A 187 -5.93 2.64 2.84
C ASN A 187 -6.95 2.70 1.69
N TRP A 188 -7.97 1.84 1.70
CA TRP A 188 -9.08 1.92 0.73
C TRP A 188 -9.87 3.22 0.88
N ARG A 189 -10.15 3.65 2.12
CA ARG A 189 -10.83 4.94 2.39
C ARG A 189 -10.05 6.14 1.88
N GLN A 190 -8.71 6.11 1.89
CA GLN A 190 -7.91 7.20 1.29
C GLN A 190 -8.23 7.43 -0.19
N VAL A 191 -8.63 6.38 -0.93
CA VAL A 191 -8.96 6.48 -2.36
C VAL A 191 -10.46 6.65 -2.60
N PHE A 192 -11.30 5.88 -1.91
CA PHE A 192 -12.75 5.84 -2.16
C PHE A 192 -13.57 6.76 -1.25
N GLY A 193 -12.97 7.30 -0.20
CA GLY A 193 -13.64 8.14 0.79
C GLY A 193 -14.44 7.34 1.82
N ASP A 194 -15.06 8.08 2.73
CA ASP A 194 -15.81 7.52 3.86
C ASP A 194 -17.27 7.19 3.49
N GLU A 195 -17.83 7.95 2.54
CA GLU A 195 -19.20 7.78 2.08
C GLU A 195 -19.32 6.65 1.04
N LYS A 196 -19.72 5.47 1.50
CA LYS A 196 -19.87 4.25 0.66
C LYS A 196 -20.73 4.45 -0.59
N LYS A 197 -21.74 5.34 -0.54
CA LYS A 197 -22.62 5.63 -1.68
C LYS A 197 -21.87 6.13 -2.92
N TYR A 198 -20.70 6.75 -2.73
CA TYR A 198 -19.88 7.23 -3.84
C TYR A 198 -18.84 6.23 -4.31
N TRP A 199 -18.66 5.08 -3.64
CA TRP A 199 -17.54 4.18 -3.95
C TRP A 199 -17.56 3.66 -5.37
N LEU A 200 -18.74 3.32 -5.89
CA LEU A 200 -18.92 2.83 -7.26
C LEU A 200 -19.18 3.96 -8.27
N LEU A 201 -19.32 5.20 -7.82
CA LEU A 201 -19.61 6.34 -8.70
C LEU A 201 -18.31 7.06 -9.07
N PRO A 202 -18.14 7.48 -10.35
CA PRO A 202 -16.99 8.26 -10.80
C PRO A 202 -17.11 9.74 -10.37
N ILE A 203 -17.30 9.97 -9.07
CA ILE A 203 -17.35 11.27 -8.40
C ILE A 203 -16.13 11.35 -7.48
N PHE A 204 -15.43 12.48 -7.46
CA PHE A 204 -14.24 12.61 -6.61
C PHE A 204 -14.64 12.46 -5.13
N SER A 205 -13.99 11.53 -4.44
CA SER A 205 -14.21 11.28 -3.00
C SER A 205 -12.94 10.81 -2.30
N SER A 206 -11.78 10.95 -2.93
CA SER A 206 -10.49 10.63 -2.30
C SER A 206 -10.20 11.60 -1.15
N LEU A 207 -9.54 11.12 -0.11
CA LEU A 207 -9.21 11.93 1.08
C LEU A 207 -7.87 12.62 0.90
N GLY A 208 -7.68 13.73 1.62
CA GLY A 208 -6.46 14.53 1.60
C GLY A 208 -6.44 15.59 0.50
N ASP A 209 -5.31 16.28 0.40
CA ASP A 209 -5.07 17.37 -0.57
C ASP A 209 -4.16 16.91 -1.74
N GLY A 210 -3.55 15.74 -1.63
CA GLY A 210 -2.58 15.21 -2.58
C GLY A 210 -1.15 15.74 -2.40
N CYS A 211 -0.96 16.73 -1.53
CA CYS A 211 0.33 17.34 -1.22
C CYS A 211 0.94 16.77 0.08
N SER A 212 0.10 16.32 1.00
CA SER A 212 0.49 15.69 2.26
C SER A 212 -0.28 14.40 2.49
N PHE A 213 0.36 13.42 3.11
CA PHE A 213 -0.22 12.10 3.35
C PHE A 213 0.08 11.65 4.79
N PRO A 214 -0.89 11.04 5.49
CA PRO A 214 -0.62 10.44 6.80
C PRO A 214 0.43 9.34 6.67
N THR A 215 1.39 9.32 7.60
CA THR A 215 2.46 8.32 7.67
C THR A 215 2.22 7.35 8.82
N ARG A 216 2.79 6.15 8.73
CA ARG A 216 2.64 5.08 9.73
C ARG A 216 3.20 5.47 11.10
N LEU A 217 4.38 6.11 11.13
CA LEU A 217 5.10 6.40 12.38
C LEU A 217 4.60 7.65 13.12
N VAL A 218 3.92 8.59 12.47
CA VAL A 218 3.31 9.74 13.17
C VAL A 218 2.07 9.33 13.99
N GLY A 219 1.59 8.09 13.82
CA GLY A 219 0.56 7.47 14.66
C GLY A 219 1.08 6.49 15.71
N MET A 220 2.40 6.30 15.86
CA MET A 220 2.99 5.44 16.89
C MET A 220 3.64 6.30 17.97
N ASP A 221 3.17 6.14 19.20
CA ASP A 221 3.84 6.68 20.38
C ASP A 221 5.32 6.21 20.37
N PRO A 222 6.30 7.05 20.75
CA PRO A 222 7.73 6.70 20.69
C PRO A 222 8.08 5.36 21.36
N GLU A 223 7.30 4.92 22.35
CA GLU A 223 7.46 3.63 23.02
C GLU A 223 7.10 2.40 22.17
N GLN A 224 6.27 2.51 21.13
CA GLN A 224 5.89 1.37 20.28
C GLN A 224 6.83 1.15 19.09
N ALA A 225 7.59 2.18 18.69
CA ALA A 225 8.56 2.09 17.61
C ALA A 225 9.79 1.25 17.98
N SER A 226 10.20 1.25 19.25
CA SER A 226 11.33 0.47 19.76
C SER A 226 11.04 -1.04 19.78
N VAL A 227 9.81 -1.43 20.16
CA VAL A 227 9.39 -2.84 20.29
C VAL A 227 9.21 -3.51 18.93
N SER A 228 8.72 -2.79 17.92
CA SER A 228 8.53 -3.33 16.56
C SER A 228 9.87 -3.56 15.84
N ASN A 229 10.84 -2.66 16.02
CA ASN A 229 12.16 -2.78 15.41
C ASN A 229 12.97 -3.95 15.99
N GLN A 230 12.83 -4.26 17.28
CA GLN A 230 13.49 -5.43 17.88
C GLN A 230 12.91 -6.75 17.36
N ASN A 231 11.60 -6.82 17.16
CA ASN A 231 10.93 -8.02 16.66
C ASN A 231 11.21 -8.30 15.17
N GLU A 232 11.36 -7.27 14.33
CA GLU A 232 11.73 -7.44 12.91
C GLU A 232 13.22 -7.78 12.75
N TYR A 233 14.11 -7.19 13.55
CA TYR A 233 15.54 -7.56 13.55
C TYR A 233 15.77 -8.99 14.03
N ALA A 234 15.07 -9.42 15.10
CA ALA A 234 15.12 -10.79 15.61
C ALA A 234 14.60 -11.83 14.59
N ARG A 235 13.58 -11.48 13.79
CA ARG A 235 13.08 -12.35 12.72
C ARG A 235 14.02 -12.44 11.51
N SER A 236 14.83 -11.42 11.24
CA SER A 236 15.80 -11.44 10.13
C SER A 236 17.10 -12.21 10.42
N ILE A 237 17.42 -12.48 11.69
CA ILE A 237 18.65 -13.16 12.10
C ILE A 237 18.43 -14.68 12.35
N GLY A 238 17.19 -15.15 12.23
CA GLY A 238 16.81 -16.55 12.47
C GLY A 238 17.04 -17.50 11.28
N SER A 239 18.25 -17.58 10.72
CA SER A 239 18.69 -18.75 9.95
C SER A 239 20.20 -18.70 9.71
N ASN A 240 20.96 -19.36 10.58
CA ASN A 240 22.27 -20.00 10.32
C ASN A 240 23.15 -19.94 11.57
N GLN A 241 23.05 -20.96 12.44
CA GLN A 241 24.22 -21.51 13.09
C GLN A 241 24.03 -23.03 13.34
N PRO A 242 25.11 -23.83 13.26
CA PRO A 242 25.05 -25.29 13.26
C PRO A 242 24.98 -25.86 14.68
N PHE A 243 24.38 -27.04 14.81
CA PHE A 243 24.33 -27.83 16.04
C PHE A 243 25.73 -28.11 16.62
N PRO A 244 25.96 -27.92 17.93
CA PRO A 244 27.02 -28.63 18.64
C PRO A 244 26.47 -29.92 19.27
N VAL A 245 27.29 -30.96 19.19
CA VAL A 245 27.03 -32.31 19.70
C VAL A 245 27.77 -32.52 21.03
N LYS A 246 27.07 -33.20 21.97
CA LYS A 246 27.51 -33.98 23.17
C LYS A 246 27.76 -33.25 24.52
N PRO A 247 27.72 -33.95 25.68
CA PRO A 247 27.27 -35.33 25.99
C PRO A 247 26.31 -35.47 27.21
N LEU A 248 25.77 -36.67 27.40
CA LEU A 248 25.02 -37.16 28.58
C LEU A 248 25.96 -37.50 29.75
N SER A 249 25.63 -37.08 30.99
CA SER A 249 25.86 -37.86 32.23
C SER A 249 25.23 -37.24 33.50
N GLU A 250 24.38 -38.03 34.15
CA GLU A 250 24.26 -38.32 35.59
C GLU A 250 23.98 -37.23 36.68
N SER A 251 22.77 -37.35 37.23
CA SER A 251 22.38 -37.48 38.66
C SER A 251 23.28 -36.93 39.78
N LYS A 252 22.70 -36.13 40.71
CA LYS A 252 22.29 -36.57 42.07
C LYS A 252 21.91 -35.39 42.99
N ASN A 253 20.79 -35.57 43.68
CA ASN A 253 20.52 -35.35 45.10
C ASN A 253 20.72 -33.95 45.74
N ARG A 254 19.59 -33.38 46.18
CA ARG A 254 19.44 -32.91 47.57
C ARG A 254 18.27 -33.65 48.21
N LEU A 255 18.60 -34.46 49.22
CA LEU A 255 17.72 -35.22 50.11
C LEU A 255 17.39 -34.38 51.35
N LEU A 256 16.13 -34.50 51.81
CA LEU A 256 15.63 -34.71 53.20
C LEU A 256 16.02 -33.69 54.30
N ASP A 257 15.16 -33.32 55.25
CA ASP A 257 14.48 -34.24 56.17
C ASP A 257 13.35 -33.62 57.02
N SER A 258 12.46 -34.49 57.51
CA SER A 258 11.64 -34.50 58.76
C SER A 258 10.59 -33.36 59.01
N GLU A 259 9.40 -33.54 59.62
CA GLU A 259 8.74 -34.67 60.31
C GLU A 259 7.21 -34.44 60.44
N SER A 260 6.54 -35.53 60.76
CA SER A 260 5.13 -35.83 61.09
C SER A 260 4.40 -34.98 62.15
N GLN A 261 3.07 -34.83 62.02
CA GLN A 261 2.11 -35.15 63.10
C GLN A 261 0.64 -35.13 62.63
N TRP A 262 -0.04 -36.27 62.85
CA TRP A 262 -1.51 -36.38 62.97
C TRP A 262 -1.84 -36.42 64.47
N LEU A 263 -2.87 -35.69 64.93
CA LEU A 263 -3.87 -36.15 65.91
C LEU A 263 -4.95 -35.08 66.19
N GLU A 264 -6.19 -35.58 66.13
CA GLU A 264 -7.50 -35.19 66.68
C GLU A 264 -7.70 -33.90 67.50
N ASN A 265 -8.81 -33.20 67.20
CA ASN A 265 -9.81 -32.87 68.22
C ASN A 265 -11.20 -32.70 67.58
N GLY A 266 -12.21 -33.35 68.16
CA GLY A 266 -13.58 -33.42 67.67
C GLY A 266 -14.53 -32.35 68.22
N SER A 267 -15.72 -32.25 67.61
CA SER A 267 -16.98 -31.86 68.25
C SER A 267 -18.17 -32.28 67.36
N GLU A 268 -18.86 -33.32 67.86
CA GLU A 268 -20.31 -33.53 67.99
C GLU A 268 -21.35 -33.27 66.87
N GLU A 269 -22.09 -34.36 66.62
CA GLU A 269 -23.57 -34.50 66.53
C GLU A 269 -24.38 -34.17 65.26
N SER A 270 -24.62 -35.26 64.50
CA SER A 270 -25.94 -35.93 64.39
C SER A 270 -26.87 -35.67 63.17
N THR A 271 -27.24 -36.81 62.54
CA THR A 271 -28.62 -37.19 62.10
C THR A 271 -29.08 -36.95 60.63
N VAL A 272 -28.97 -38.03 59.83
CA VAL A 272 -30.02 -38.70 58.99
C VAL A 272 -30.35 -38.25 57.53
N ARG A 273 -30.19 -39.23 56.62
CA ARG A 273 -30.92 -39.61 55.37
C ARG A 273 -31.35 -38.54 54.34
N SER A 274 -30.90 -38.69 53.09
CA SER A 274 -31.61 -39.38 51.98
C SER A 274 -31.20 -38.85 50.59
N GLY A 275 -31.15 -39.75 49.60
CA GLY A 275 -31.55 -39.45 48.22
C GLY A 275 -30.47 -39.16 47.18
N LEU A 276 -29.98 -40.26 46.55
CA LEU A 276 -29.44 -40.41 45.19
C LEU A 276 -28.33 -39.46 44.70
#